data_AF-A0AAV7N8T8-F1
#
_entry.id   AF-A0AAV7N8T8-F1
#
_cell.length_a   1.000
_cell.length_b   1.000
_cell.length_c   1.000
_cell.angle_alpha   90.00
_cell.angle_beta   90.00
_cell.angle_gamma   90.00
#
_symmetry.space_group_name_H-M   'P 1'
#
loop_
_entity.id
_entity.type
_entity.pdbx_description
1 polymer ?
#
loop_
_entity_poly.entity_id
_entity_poly.type
_entity_poly.pdbx_seq_one_letter_code
_entity_poly.pdbx_strand_id
1 'polypeptide(L)'
;MVDEVRMDENYNLLPHGVNFQDAIFPDSPENHRMFSSLFQFSNCTSGTEPQIYTPDWEAQEDHRLLCSTVQKALFEEEERVKTLSQKARILEKANGHLREKVKKLKRSLRLAKVESKREAMLAQRLLEEERNRNRLGQSTDVHKKSLGKPGKKVTENTL
;
A
#
# COMPACT_ATOMS: atom_id res chain seq x y z
N MET A 1 -15.62 -10.36 53.28
CA MET A 1 -15.87 -11.10 54.54
C MET A 1 -15.85 -12.57 54.15
N VAL A 2 -15.05 -13.38 54.83
CA VAL A 2 -14.83 -14.78 54.45
C VAL A 2 -16.01 -15.59 55.01
N ASP A 3 -16.87 -16.13 54.15
CA ASP A 3 -17.98 -16.98 54.59
C ASP A 3 -17.44 -18.38 54.91
N GLU A 4 -17.37 -18.68 56.21
CA GLU A 4 -16.89 -19.95 56.74
C GLU A 4 -18.02 -21.00 56.61
N VAL A 5 -17.80 -22.02 55.77
CA VAL A 5 -18.76 -23.13 55.58
C VAL A 5 -18.79 -24.00 56.84
N ARG A 6 -19.96 -24.15 57.47
CA ARG A 6 -20.13 -25.03 58.64
C ARG A 6 -20.65 -26.39 58.18
N MET A 7 -19.94 -27.44 58.58
CA MET A 7 -20.31 -28.85 58.41
C MET A 7 -20.77 -29.41 59.75
N ASP A 8 -21.72 -30.34 59.75
CA ASP A 8 -22.02 -31.16 60.93
C ASP A 8 -21.02 -32.32 61.08
N GLU A 9 -21.12 -33.08 62.18
CA GLU A 9 -20.25 -34.24 62.47
C GLU A 9 -20.41 -35.40 61.47
N ASN A 10 -21.43 -35.35 60.62
CA ASN A 10 -21.69 -36.30 59.56
C ASN A 10 -21.23 -35.78 58.18
N TYR A 11 -20.49 -34.67 58.14
CA TYR A 11 -20.01 -34.01 56.93
C TYR A 11 -21.13 -33.53 55.98
N ASN A 12 -22.34 -33.35 56.49
CA ASN A 12 -23.38 -32.71 55.72
C ASN A 12 -23.19 -31.20 55.76
N LEU A 13 -23.29 -30.59 54.58
CA LEU A 13 -23.36 -29.15 54.43
C LEU A 13 -24.69 -28.70 55.03
N LEU A 14 -24.65 -28.09 56.21
CA LEU A 14 -25.81 -27.43 56.77
C LEU A 14 -26.06 -26.17 55.92
N PRO A 15 -27.28 -25.99 55.37
CA PRO A 15 -27.61 -24.72 54.74
C PRO A 15 -27.52 -23.67 55.83
N HIS A 16 -26.50 -22.82 55.75
CA HIS A 16 -26.43 -21.63 56.58
C HIS A 16 -27.78 -20.95 56.44
N GLY A 17 -28.46 -20.78 57.59
CA GLY A 17 -29.65 -19.94 57.65
C GLY A 17 -29.17 -18.55 57.23
N VAL A 18 -29.20 -18.30 55.92
CA VAL A 18 -28.80 -17.05 55.32
C VAL A 18 -29.61 -16.01 56.06
N ASN A 19 -28.88 -15.16 56.78
CA ASN A 19 -29.39 -13.92 57.32
C ASN A 19 -30.34 -13.34 56.27
N PHE A 20 -31.52 -12.89 56.69
CA PHE A 20 -32.35 -12.00 55.90
C PHE A 20 -31.43 -10.86 55.44
N GLN A 21 -30.89 -11.00 54.23
CA GLN A 21 -29.92 -10.07 53.69
C GLN A 21 -30.69 -8.77 53.54
N ASP A 22 -30.28 -7.75 54.30
CA ASP A 22 -30.65 -6.38 54.00
C ASP A 22 -30.50 -6.20 52.49
N ALA A 23 -31.58 -5.76 51.85
CA ALA A 23 -31.64 -5.71 50.41
C ALA A 23 -30.42 -4.93 49.89
N ILE A 24 -29.60 -5.59 49.05
CA ILE A 24 -28.38 -5.00 48.45
C ILE A 24 -28.70 -3.68 47.74
N PHE A 25 -29.95 -3.57 47.28
CA PHE A 25 -30.53 -2.34 46.76
C PHE A 25 -31.73 -1.92 47.60
N PRO A 26 -31.91 -0.61 47.88
CA PRO A 26 -33.07 -0.12 48.61
C PRO A 26 -34.35 -0.47 47.86
N ASP A 27 -35.39 -0.82 48.61
CA ASP A 27 -36.71 -1.15 48.06
C ASP A 27 -37.33 0.10 47.43
N SER A 28 -37.22 0.20 46.10
CA SER A 28 -37.70 1.33 45.32
C SER A 28 -38.46 0.82 44.09
N PRO A 29 -39.50 1.54 43.64
CA PRO A 29 -40.28 1.15 42.46
C PRO A 29 -39.45 1.14 41.17
N GLU A 30 -38.31 1.86 41.15
CA GLU A 30 -37.36 1.86 40.05
C GLU A 30 -36.48 0.60 40.05
N ASN A 31 -35.97 0.20 41.21
CA ASN A 31 -35.23 -1.06 41.37
C ASN A 31 -36.13 -2.26 41.08
N HIS A 32 -37.38 -2.21 41.54
CA HIS A 32 -38.36 -3.22 41.17
C HIS A 32 -38.50 -3.31 39.65
N ARG A 33 -38.75 -2.22 38.93
CA ARG A 33 -38.84 -2.27 37.46
C ARG A 33 -37.57 -2.76 36.77
N MET A 34 -36.40 -2.36 37.26
CA MET A 34 -35.11 -2.71 36.66
C MET A 34 -34.75 -4.18 36.85
N PHE A 35 -35.04 -4.74 38.03
CA PHE A 35 -34.67 -6.10 38.41
C PHE A 35 -35.81 -7.12 38.32
N SER A 36 -37.06 -6.69 38.08
CA SER A 36 -38.21 -7.59 37.83
C SER A 36 -37.96 -8.56 36.66
N SER A 37 -37.14 -8.15 35.70
CA SER A 37 -36.78 -8.95 34.52
C SER A 37 -35.57 -9.87 34.80
N LEU A 38 -34.63 -9.43 35.65
CA LEU A 38 -33.38 -10.15 35.93
C LEU A 38 -33.54 -11.26 36.96
N PHE A 39 -34.53 -11.17 37.86
CA PHE A 39 -34.83 -12.19 38.85
C PHE A 39 -36.23 -12.77 38.62
N GLN A 40 -36.43 -13.47 37.49
CA GLN A 40 -37.62 -14.32 37.31
C GLN A 40 -37.68 -15.52 38.28
N PHE A 41 -36.62 -15.77 39.05
CA PHE A 41 -36.56 -16.89 40.01
C PHE A 41 -37.18 -16.58 41.38
N SER A 42 -37.55 -15.33 41.68
CA SER A 42 -37.93 -14.95 43.05
C SER A 42 -39.43 -15.03 43.35
N ASN A 43 -40.28 -15.37 42.38
CA ASN A 43 -41.69 -15.67 42.64
C ASN A 43 -42.05 -17.01 41.98
N CYS A 44 -41.60 -18.10 42.58
CA CYS A 44 -42.13 -19.42 42.30
C CYS A 44 -43.63 -19.40 42.63
N THR A 45 -44.47 -19.18 41.62
CA THR A 45 -45.85 -19.66 41.69
C THR A 45 -45.75 -21.18 41.72
N SER A 46 -46.35 -21.81 42.73
CA SER A 46 -46.43 -23.26 42.85
C SER A 46 -47.00 -23.85 41.56
N GLY A 47 -46.14 -24.37 40.68
CA GLY A 47 -46.54 -24.96 39.39
C GLY A 47 -45.71 -24.59 38.17
N THR A 48 -44.80 -23.62 38.23
CA THR A 48 -43.88 -23.34 37.11
C THR A 48 -42.58 -24.10 37.31
N GLU A 49 -42.30 -25.08 36.44
CA GLU A 49 -41.04 -25.81 36.40
C GLU A 49 -39.88 -24.81 36.28
N PRO A 50 -38.87 -24.83 37.17
CA PRO A 50 -37.70 -23.97 37.04
C PRO A 50 -37.09 -24.26 35.67
N GLN A 51 -36.85 -23.24 34.84
CA GLN A 51 -36.12 -23.42 33.58
C GLN A 51 -34.76 -24.01 33.91
N ILE A 52 -34.66 -25.33 33.77
CA ILE A 52 -33.45 -26.11 33.99
C ILE A 52 -32.46 -25.59 32.95
N TYR A 53 -31.24 -25.28 33.39
CA TYR A 53 -30.14 -25.00 32.49
C TYR A 53 -30.00 -26.20 31.55
N THR A 54 -30.51 -26.07 30.34
CA THR A 54 -30.54 -27.13 29.35
C THR A 54 -29.33 -26.95 28.44
N PRO A 55 -28.62 -28.03 28.07
CA PRO A 55 -27.49 -27.98 27.14
C PRO A 55 -27.79 -27.22 25.84
N ASP A 56 -29.07 -27.19 25.44
CA ASP A 56 -29.55 -26.45 24.27
C ASP A 56 -29.43 -24.93 24.40
N TRP A 57 -29.45 -24.37 25.62
CA TRP A 57 -29.28 -22.93 25.85
C TRP A 57 -27.83 -22.48 25.60
N GLU A 58 -26.86 -23.25 26.11
CA GLU A 58 -25.42 -23.00 25.89
C GLU A 58 -25.09 -23.11 24.40
N ALA A 59 -25.60 -24.17 23.75
CA ALA A 59 -25.48 -24.31 22.30
C ALA A 59 -26.10 -23.11 21.57
N GLN A 60 -27.30 -22.66 21.92
CA GLN A 60 -27.94 -21.53 21.24
C GLN A 60 -27.13 -20.22 21.36
N GLU A 61 -26.53 -19.98 22.53
CA GLU A 61 -25.70 -18.79 22.76
C GLU A 61 -24.37 -18.86 21.99
N ASP A 62 -23.75 -20.04 21.91
CA ASP A 62 -22.56 -20.28 21.08
C ASP A 62 -22.83 -20.04 19.59
N HIS A 63 -23.97 -20.53 19.09
CA HIS A 63 -24.39 -20.27 17.71
C HIS A 63 -24.63 -18.77 17.47
N ARG A 64 -25.23 -18.06 18.44
CA ARG A 64 -25.46 -16.61 18.36
C ARG A 64 -24.16 -15.83 18.30
N LEU A 65 -23.20 -16.16 19.17
CA LEU A 65 -21.88 -15.54 19.22
C LEU A 65 -21.10 -15.81 17.93
N LEU A 66 -21.09 -17.05 17.45
CA LEU A 66 -20.43 -17.42 16.19
C LEU A 66 -21.01 -16.64 15.01
N CYS A 67 -22.34 -16.55 14.91
CA CYS A 67 -23.01 -15.74 13.88
C CYS A 67 -22.58 -14.26 13.96
N SER A 68 -22.48 -13.69 15.16
CA SER A 68 -22.03 -12.31 15.34
C SER A 68 -20.57 -12.11 14.92
N THR A 69 -19.67 -13.04 15.28
CA THR A 69 -18.27 -12.99 14.87
C THR A 69 -18.10 -13.11 13.36
N VAL A 70 -18.79 -14.05 12.73
CA VAL A 70 -18.76 -14.25 11.27
C VAL A 70 -19.32 -13.02 10.56
N GLN A 71 -20.43 -12.45 11.03
CA GLN A 71 -21.02 -11.25 10.45
C GLN A 71 -20.08 -10.04 10.55
N LYS A 72 -19.41 -9.86 11.70
CA LYS A 72 -18.42 -8.79 11.86
C LYS A 72 -17.23 -8.97 10.91
N ALA A 73 -16.67 -10.17 10.84
CA ALA A 73 -15.56 -10.48 9.94
C ALA A 73 -15.94 -10.25 8.46
N LEU A 74 -17.18 -10.58 8.09
CA LEU A 74 -17.70 -10.33 6.74
C LEU A 74 -17.74 -8.83 6.42
N PHE A 75 -18.28 -8.00 7.31
CA PHE A 75 -18.32 -6.54 7.09
C PHE A 75 -16.92 -5.92 7.01
N GLU A 76 -15.99 -6.36 7.86
CA GLU A 76 -14.60 -5.90 7.82
C GLU A 76 -13.95 -6.25 6.47
N GLU A 77 -14.20 -7.45 5.97
CA GLU A 77 -13.70 -7.91 4.66
C GLU A 77 -14.34 -7.14 3.49
N GLU A 78 -15.65 -6.85 3.56
CA GLU A 78 -16.35 -6.02 2.58
C GLU A 78 -15.75 -4.60 2.50
N GLU A 79 -15.50 -3.95 3.64
CA GLU A 79 -14.86 -2.63 3.69
C GLU A 79 -13.40 -2.66 3.19
N ARG A 80 -12.66 -3.73 3.52
CA ARG A 80 -11.30 -3.95 3.01
C ARG A 80 -11.30 -4.07 1.49
N VAL A 81 -12.24 -4.83 0.93
CA VAL A 81 -12.41 -5.00 -0.53
C VAL A 81 -12.77 -3.68 -1.19
N LYS A 82 -13.69 -2.89 -0.63
CA LYS A 82 -14.03 -1.55 -1.15
C LYS A 82 -12.80 -0.64 -1.21
N THR A 83 -12.04 -0.60 -0.12
CA THR A 83 -10.81 0.20 -0.03
C THR A 83 -9.76 -0.23 -1.05
N LEU A 84 -9.52 -1.54 -1.18
CA LEU A 84 -8.54 -2.06 -2.14
C LEU A 84 -8.98 -1.84 -3.59
N SER A 85 -10.26 -2.01 -3.89
CA SER A 85 -10.83 -1.73 -5.21
C SER A 85 -10.62 -0.27 -5.62
N GLN A 86 -10.84 0.67 -4.70
CA GLN A 86 -10.57 2.09 -4.95
C GLN A 86 -9.07 2.36 -5.20
N LYS A 87 -8.19 1.79 -4.39
CA LYS A 87 -6.72 1.91 -4.57
C LYS A 87 -6.28 1.32 -5.91
N ALA A 88 -6.82 0.15 -6.29
CA ALA A 88 -6.53 -0.48 -7.57
C ALA A 88 -6.90 0.43 -8.75
N ARG A 89 -8.10 1.02 -8.75
CA ARG A 89 -8.53 1.96 -9.80
C ARG A 89 -7.59 3.16 -9.94
N ILE A 90 -7.14 3.73 -8.82
CA ILE A 90 -6.19 4.86 -8.83
C ILE A 90 -4.86 4.44 -9.45
N LEU A 91 -4.33 3.29 -9.00
CA LEU A 91 -3.07 2.74 -9.50
C LEU A 91 -3.15 2.38 -10.98
N GLU A 92 -4.26 1.80 -11.44
CA GLU A 92 -4.49 1.49 -12.86
C GLU A 92 -4.48 2.75 -13.72
N LYS A 93 -5.14 3.82 -13.28
CA LYS A 93 -5.13 5.11 -13.98
C LYS A 93 -3.72 5.71 -14.04
N ALA A 94 -2.99 5.69 -12.93
CA ALA A 94 -1.61 6.17 -12.88
C ALA A 94 -0.68 5.34 -13.78
N ASN A 95 -0.80 4.02 -13.75
CA ASN A 95 -0.05 3.11 -14.63
C ASN A 95 -0.37 3.35 -16.10
N GLY A 96 -1.64 3.54 -16.45
CA GLY A 96 -2.06 3.90 -17.80
C GLY A 96 -1.37 5.18 -18.28
N HIS A 97 -1.34 6.21 -17.44
CA HIS A 97 -0.66 7.46 -17.76
C HIS A 97 0.86 7.30 -17.94
N LEU A 98 1.51 6.50 -17.10
CA LEU A 98 2.95 6.19 -17.23
C LEU A 98 3.25 5.41 -18.52
N ARG A 99 2.40 4.44 -18.88
CA ARG A 99 2.53 3.69 -20.14
C ARG A 99 2.49 4.62 -21.35
N GLU A 100 1.59 5.61 -21.37
CA GLU A 100 1.54 6.59 -22.45
C GLU A 100 2.76 7.51 -22.47
N LYS A 101 3.27 7.94 -21.30
CA LYS A 101 4.54 8.70 -21.21
C LYS A 101 5.70 7.90 -21.80
N VAL A 102 5.83 6.62 -21.45
CA VAL A 102 6.88 5.73 -21.98
C VAL A 102 6.73 5.56 -23.49
N LYS A 103 5.51 5.37 -24.01
CA LYS A 103 5.27 5.29 -25.46
C LYS A 103 5.70 6.58 -26.17
N LYS A 104 5.36 7.75 -25.63
CA LYS A 104 5.79 9.05 -26.18
C LYS A 104 7.31 9.18 -26.19
N LEU A 105 7.97 8.93 -25.05
CA LEU A 105 9.43 8.98 -24.95
C LEU A 105 10.12 8.02 -25.92
N LYS A 106 9.62 6.79 -26.06
CA LYS A 106 10.14 5.82 -27.03
C LYS A 106 10.03 6.31 -28.47
N ARG A 107 8.93 7.00 -28.82
CA ARG A 107 8.78 7.62 -30.16
C ARG A 107 9.77 8.77 -30.34
N SER A 108 9.87 9.69 -29.39
CA SER A 108 10.81 10.81 -29.45
C SER A 108 12.27 10.33 -29.55
N LEU A 109 12.65 9.31 -28.80
CA LEU A 109 14.00 8.72 -28.87
C LEU A 109 14.30 8.12 -30.24
N ARG A 110 13.31 7.46 -30.87
CA ARG A 110 13.48 6.93 -32.23
C ARG A 110 13.69 8.06 -33.24
N LEU A 111 12.92 9.14 -33.14
CA LEU A 111 13.06 10.31 -34.01
C LEU A 111 14.42 10.98 -33.82
N ALA A 112 14.83 11.25 -32.58
CA ALA A 112 16.13 11.82 -32.26
C ALA A 112 17.29 10.97 -32.78
N LYS A 113 17.19 9.64 -32.71
CA LYS A 113 18.21 8.72 -33.25
C LYS A 113 18.28 8.75 -34.78
N VAL A 114 17.15 8.92 -35.47
CA VAL A 114 17.14 9.07 -36.93
C VAL A 114 17.74 10.41 -37.33
N GLU A 115 17.38 11.49 -36.63
CA GLU A 115 17.89 12.82 -36.93
C GLU A 115 19.40 12.92 -36.67
N SER A 116 19.87 12.43 -35.53
CA SER A 116 21.31 12.36 -35.22
C SER A 116 22.11 11.59 -36.27
N LYS A 117 21.55 10.51 -36.85
CA LYS A 117 22.18 9.80 -37.98
C LYS A 117 22.22 10.64 -39.25
N ARG A 118 21.17 11.40 -39.55
CA ARG A 118 21.11 12.29 -40.72
C ARG A 118 22.11 13.42 -40.59
N GLU A 119 22.14 14.08 -39.43
CA GLU A 119 23.10 15.13 -39.10
C GLU A 119 24.54 14.61 -39.22
N ALA A 120 24.84 13.41 -38.70
CA ALA A 120 26.15 12.80 -38.83
C ALA A 120 26.54 12.54 -40.30
N MET A 121 25.61 12.05 -41.14
CA MET A 121 25.87 11.87 -42.57
C MET A 121 26.10 13.19 -43.31
N LEU A 122 25.33 14.23 -42.98
CA LEU A 122 25.51 15.57 -43.56
C LEU A 122 26.85 16.18 -43.16
N ALA A 123 27.22 16.09 -41.88
CA ALA A 123 28.51 16.54 -41.38
C ALA A 123 29.68 15.81 -42.08
N GLN A 124 29.54 14.49 -42.28
CA GLN A 124 30.56 13.71 -43.00
C GLN A 124 30.70 14.15 -44.46
N ARG A 125 29.60 14.41 -45.17
CA ARG A 125 29.63 14.91 -46.55
C ARG A 125 30.31 16.28 -46.64
N LEU A 126 29.96 17.21 -45.75
CA LEU A 126 30.57 18.54 -45.72
C LEU A 126 32.09 18.45 -45.46
N LEU A 127 32.51 17.58 -44.53
CA LEU A 127 33.93 17.36 -44.24
C LEU A 127 34.68 16.75 -45.44
N GLU A 128 34.03 15.86 -46.19
CA GLU A 128 34.59 15.28 -47.41
C GLU A 128 34.68 16.30 -48.56
N GLU A 129 33.67 17.15 -48.73
CA GLU A 129 33.70 18.28 -49.68
C GLU A 129 34.81 19.28 -49.34
N GLU A 130 35.00 19.61 -48.07
CA GLU A 130 36.08 20.47 -47.60
C GLU A 130 37.46 19.84 -47.84
N ARG A 131 37.60 18.54 -47.56
CA ARG A 131 38.82 17.79 -47.88
C ARG A 131 39.12 17.78 -49.39
N ASN A 132 38.10 17.61 -50.23
CA ASN A 132 38.26 17.64 -51.69
C ASN A 132 38.61 19.04 -52.19
N ARG A 133 37.98 20.10 -51.67
CA ARG A 133 38.36 21.50 -51.97
C ARG A 133 39.82 21.80 -51.61
N ASN A 134 40.26 21.35 -50.44
CA ASN A 134 41.66 21.52 -50.02
C ASN A 134 42.65 20.75 -50.90
N ARG A 135 42.27 19.57 -51.42
CA ARG A 135 43.09 18.83 -52.40
C ARG A 135 43.20 19.55 -53.75
N LEU A 136 42.09 20.09 -54.27
CA LEU A 136 42.13 20.87 -55.52
C LEU A 136 42.92 22.19 -55.35
N GLY A 137 42.86 22.83 -54.18
CA GLY A 137 43.65 24.02 -53.87
C GLY A 137 45.16 23.78 -53.78
N GLN A 138 45.61 22.59 -53.34
CA GLN A 138 47.04 22.24 -53.34
C GLN A 138 47.56 21.94 -54.76
N SER A 139 46.73 21.45 -55.68
CA SER A 139 47.17 21.15 -57.05
C SER A 139 47.40 22.40 -57.91
N THR A 140 46.80 23.54 -57.56
CA THR A 140 46.98 24.81 -58.30
C THR A 140 48.18 25.64 -57.81
N ASP A 141 48.71 25.36 -56.62
CA ASP A 141 49.86 26.08 -56.04
C ASP A 141 51.23 25.49 -56.46
N VAL A 142 51.26 24.21 -56.86
CA VAL A 142 52.51 23.56 -57.35
C VAL A 142 52.93 24.08 -58.73
N HIS A 143 52.03 24.70 -59.51
CA HIS A 143 52.34 25.23 -60.84
C HIS A 143 52.86 26.69 -60.87
N LYS A 144 53.05 27.34 -59.71
CA LYS A 144 53.53 28.74 -59.63
C LYS A 144 54.94 28.93 -59.07
N LYS A 145 55.66 27.88 -58.69
CA LYS A 145 57.04 27.98 -58.17
C LYS A 145 58.09 27.52 -59.18
N SER A 146 58.25 28.25 -60.28
CA SER A 146 59.47 28.16 -61.12
C SER A 146 59.67 29.40 -61.97
N LEU A 147 60.02 30.55 -61.38
CA LEU A 147 60.62 31.68 -62.09
C LEU A 147 61.29 32.62 -61.07
N GLY A 148 62.55 32.33 -60.76
CA GLY A 148 63.39 33.16 -59.89
C GLY A 148 64.85 32.80 -60.08
N LYS A 149 65.48 33.38 -61.11
CA LYS A 149 66.93 33.33 -61.34
C LYS A 149 67.68 34.09 -60.23
N PRO A 150 68.81 33.61 -59.70
CA PRO A 150 69.78 34.47 -59.05
C PRO A 150 70.93 34.75 -60.01
N GLY A 151 71.11 36.03 -60.37
CA GLY A 151 72.20 36.50 -61.21
C GLY A 151 73.03 37.57 -60.50
N LYS A 152 74.25 37.17 -60.12
CA LYS A 152 75.47 37.97 -59.84
C LYS A 152 75.46 38.89 -58.61
N LYS A 153 76.49 38.74 -57.76
CA LYS A 153 77.73 39.55 -57.85
C LYS A 153 78.89 38.88 -57.11
N VAL A 154 80.01 38.83 -57.82
CA VAL A 154 81.37 38.52 -57.35
C VAL A 154 81.93 39.81 -56.75
N THR A 155 82.48 39.73 -55.54
CA THR A 155 83.54 40.63 -55.08
C THR A 155 84.36 39.88 -54.03
N GLU A 156 85.55 39.44 -54.42
CA GLU A 156 86.62 39.03 -53.52
C GLU A 156 87.85 39.90 -53.83
N ASN A 157 88.62 40.18 -52.78
CA ASN A 157 89.96 40.78 -52.67
C ASN A 157 90.02 42.28 -52.29
N THR A 158 90.45 42.58 -51.05
CA THR A 158 91.89 42.74 -50.68
C THR A 158 92.01 43.11 -49.19
N LEU A 159 92.60 42.22 -48.38
CA LEU A 159 93.73 42.42 -47.42
C LEU A 159 93.90 41.19 -46.54
#